data_AF-A0A4Q1KAU1-F1
#
_entry.id   AF-A0A4Q1KAU1-F1
#
_cell.length_a   1.000
_cell.length_b   1.000
_cell.length_c   1.000
_cell.angle_alpha   90.00
_cell.angle_beta   90.00
_cell.angle_gamma   90.00
#
_symmetry.space_group_name_H-M   'P 1'
#
loop_
_entity.id
_entity.type
_entity.pdbx_description
1 polymer ?
#
loop_
_entity_poly.entity_id
_entity_poly.type
_entity_poly.pdbx_seq_one_letter_code
_entity_poly.pdbx_strand_id
1 'polypeptide(L)'
;MNFFKRLFSKSKYHSDNESNEQSNTEPNLTAIYTTDYFEQRYVLAPIEPEMLEGCFKMIEGYFVANTITRLEEFPLHHPKNLDLVDQEGFGFVLYCSAFQLGESEATLFLAMAFSDFLIQKYGFVLYTDATPEYPLRGMTLKYDQDGVVLSLYPFEYAAKVLQGNATFSELEDRLQSQLAVMPDMRNTVNQFLNREETD
;
A
#
# COMPACT_ATOMS: atom_id res chain seq x y z
N MET A 1 -10.67 -16.85 -17.06
CA MET A 1 -10.33 -17.17 -15.65
C MET A 1 -9.20 -16.23 -15.29
N ASN A 2 -9.49 -15.21 -14.49
CA ASN A 2 -8.44 -14.36 -13.95
C ASN A 2 -8.19 -14.82 -12.52
N PHE A 3 -6.94 -15.09 -12.21
CA PHE A 3 -6.51 -15.52 -10.89
C PHE A 3 -6.17 -14.25 -10.10
N PHE A 4 -6.27 -14.32 -8.76
CA PHE A 4 -6.02 -13.16 -7.91
C PHE A 4 -5.18 -13.62 -6.73
N LYS A 5 -4.11 -12.88 -6.43
CA LYS A 5 -3.25 -13.08 -5.25
C LYS A 5 -3.35 -11.82 -4.38
N ARG A 6 -2.87 -11.90 -3.14
CA ARG A 6 -2.75 -10.77 -2.22
C ARG A 6 -1.45 -10.96 -1.45
N LEU A 7 -0.45 -10.12 -1.69
CA LEU A 7 0.76 -10.10 -0.87
C LEU A 7 0.44 -9.26 0.35
N PHE A 8 0.35 -9.86 1.54
CA PHE A 8 0.79 -9.32 2.84
C PHE A 8 0.24 -10.21 3.98
N SER A 9 1.08 -11.11 4.49
CA SER A 9 1.06 -11.51 5.90
C SER A 9 2.51 -11.59 6.39
N LYS A 10 2.80 -10.93 7.53
CA LYS A 10 4.04 -11.24 8.26
C LYS A 10 3.88 -12.68 8.75
N SER A 11 4.70 -13.59 8.25
CA SER A 11 4.98 -14.84 8.97
C SER A 11 5.49 -14.44 10.36
N LYS A 12 4.73 -14.72 11.42
CA LYS A 12 5.28 -14.76 12.77
C LYS A 12 6.22 -15.96 12.80
N TYR A 13 7.51 -15.73 12.58
CA TYR A 13 8.52 -16.72 12.90
C TYR A 13 8.54 -16.90 14.42
N HIS A 14 8.13 -18.08 14.88
CA HIS A 14 8.64 -18.64 16.12
C HIS A 14 10.14 -18.84 15.91
N SER A 15 10.95 -18.20 16.75
CA SER A 15 12.37 -18.45 16.86
C SER A 15 12.58 -19.89 17.34
N ASP A 16 13.38 -20.66 16.60
CA ASP A 16 14.49 -21.41 17.21
C ASP A 16 15.50 -21.82 16.12
N ASN A 17 16.74 -21.45 16.40
CA ASN A 17 18.02 -21.91 15.86
C ASN A 17 18.52 -21.45 14.47
N GLU A 18 19.73 -20.89 14.56
CA GLU A 18 20.60 -20.43 13.49
C GLU A 18 20.90 -21.53 12.46
N SER A 19 20.71 -21.20 11.18
CA SER A 19 21.70 -21.51 10.15
C SER A 19 21.45 -20.68 8.90
N ASN A 20 22.57 -20.41 8.26
CA ASN A 20 22.84 -19.46 7.21
C ASN A 20 22.25 -19.95 5.89
N GLU A 21 21.07 -19.50 5.49
CA GLU A 21 20.57 -19.63 4.11
C GLU A 21 19.87 -18.35 3.68
N GLN A 22 20.28 -17.83 2.52
CA GLN A 22 19.53 -16.86 1.73
C GLN A 22 18.13 -17.44 1.49
N SER A 23 17.17 -17.08 2.33
CA SER A 23 15.78 -17.42 2.10
C SER A 23 15.29 -16.60 0.92
N ASN A 24 15.39 -17.22 -0.27
CA ASN A 24 14.51 -16.92 -1.39
C ASN A 24 13.08 -16.93 -0.84
N THR A 25 12.59 -15.74 -0.50
CA THR A 25 11.26 -15.56 0.05
C THR A 25 10.31 -15.68 -1.12
N GLU A 26 9.98 -16.92 -1.47
CA GLU A 26 8.91 -17.17 -2.42
C GLU A 26 7.68 -16.37 -1.96
N PRO A 27 7.05 -15.60 -2.85
CA PRO A 27 5.92 -14.76 -2.48
C PRO A 27 4.80 -15.66 -1.96
N ASN A 28 4.56 -15.65 -0.64
CA ASN A 28 3.55 -16.48 0.01
C ASN A 28 2.16 -16.20 -0.60
N LEU A 29 1.53 -17.24 -1.14
CA LEU A 29 0.18 -17.17 -1.71
C LEU A 29 -0.87 -17.30 -0.61
N THR A 30 -1.73 -16.29 -0.46
CA THR A 30 -2.71 -16.24 0.62
C THR A 30 -4.07 -16.81 0.23
N ALA A 31 -4.50 -16.69 -1.03
CA ALA A 31 -5.80 -17.15 -1.50
C ALA A 31 -5.89 -17.17 -3.04
N ILE A 32 -6.86 -17.91 -3.56
CA ILE A 32 -7.28 -17.93 -4.97
C ILE A 32 -8.75 -17.53 -5.01
N TYR A 33 -9.11 -16.58 -5.89
CA TYR A 33 -10.48 -16.11 -6.07
C TYR A 33 -10.92 -16.17 -7.53
N THR A 34 -12.23 -16.28 -7.76
CA THR A 34 -12.81 -16.12 -9.10
C THR A 34 -12.93 -14.64 -9.46
N THR A 35 -13.03 -14.36 -10.76
CA THR A 35 -13.34 -13.02 -11.27
C THR A 35 -14.67 -12.52 -10.73
N ASP A 36 -15.70 -13.36 -10.72
CA ASP A 36 -17.03 -13.00 -10.20
C ASP A 36 -16.97 -12.59 -8.72
N TYR A 37 -16.20 -13.31 -7.89
CA TYR A 37 -16.00 -12.93 -6.50
C TYR A 37 -15.29 -11.57 -6.37
N PHE A 38 -14.27 -11.35 -7.21
CA PHE A 38 -13.53 -10.09 -7.22
C PHE A 38 -14.44 -8.90 -7.55
N GLU A 39 -15.23 -8.99 -8.61
CA GLU A 39 -16.12 -7.93 -9.08
C GLU A 39 -17.26 -7.64 -8.09
N GLN A 40 -17.72 -8.65 -7.35
CA GLN A 40 -18.71 -8.45 -6.29
C GLN A 40 -18.14 -7.74 -5.05
N ARG A 41 -16.85 -7.97 -4.75
CA ARG A 41 -16.20 -7.43 -3.55
C ARG A 41 -15.58 -6.05 -3.78
N TYR A 42 -14.97 -5.83 -4.94
CA TYR A 42 -14.17 -4.64 -5.21
C TYR A 42 -14.82 -3.75 -6.27
N VAL A 43 -15.17 -2.53 -5.87
CA VAL A 43 -15.74 -1.53 -6.76
C VAL A 43 -14.65 -0.54 -7.15
N LEU A 44 -14.48 -0.29 -8.45
CA LEU A 44 -13.51 0.68 -8.95
C LEU A 44 -13.79 2.05 -8.34
N ALA A 45 -12.75 2.66 -7.76
CA ALA A 45 -12.85 3.95 -7.07
C ALA A 45 -11.75 4.88 -7.60
N PRO A 46 -11.93 5.49 -8.78
CA PRO A 46 -10.95 6.44 -9.31
C PRO A 46 -10.79 7.62 -8.35
N ILE A 47 -9.56 8.13 -8.25
CA ILE A 47 -9.28 9.32 -7.45
C ILE A 47 -9.74 10.54 -8.25
N GLU A 48 -10.73 11.27 -7.71
CA GLU A 48 -11.17 12.53 -8.30
C GLU A 48 -10.03 13.58 -8.24
N PRO A 49 -9.68 14.25 -9.36
CA PRO A 49 -8.58 15.21 -9.40
C PRO A 49 -8.68 16.32 -8.36
N GLU A 50 -9.88 16.84 -8.11
CA GLU A 50 -10.12 17.93 -7.16
C GLU A 50 -9.85 17.48 -5.72
N MET A 51 -10.17 16.23 -5.39
CA MET A 51 -9.88 15.64 -4.08
C MET A 51 -8.37 15.52 -3.88
N LEU A 52 -7.67 15.03 -4.91
CA LEU A 52 -6.23 14.86 -4.89
C LEU A 52 -5.49 16.21 -4.77
N GLU A 53 -5.94 17.22 -5.52
CA GLU A 53 -5.42 18.59 -5.41
C GLU A 53 -5.57 19.14 -3.99
N GLY A 54 -6.72 18.90 -3.35
CA GLY A 54 -6.94 19.25 -1.94
C GLY A 54 -5.95 18.56 -0.99
N CYS A 55 -5.71 17.26 -1.19
CA CYS A 55 -4.72 16.50 -0.40
C CYS A 55 -3.31 17.10 -0.55
N PHE A 56 -2.89 17.41 -1.78
CA PHE A 56 -1.59 18.00 -2.05
C PHE A 56 -1.44 19.38 -1.43
N LYS A 57 -2.46 20.23 -1.51
CA LYS A 57 -2.45 21.55 -0.86
C LYS A 57 -2.30 21.46 0.65
N MET A 58 -2.93 20.46 1.30
CA MET A 58 -2.78 20.26 2.74
C MET A 58 -1.35 19.86 3.11
N ILE A 59 -0.74 18.94 2.36
CA ILE A 59 0.65 18.50 2.59
C ILE A 59 1.64 19.63 2.29
N GLU A 60 1.46 20.33 1.18
CA GLU A 60 2.30 21.46 0.79
C GLU A 60 2.18 22.61 1.80
N GLY A 61 0.96 22.91 2.26
CA GLY A 61 0.71 23.89 3.30
C GLY A 61 1.43 23.56 4.61
N TYR A 62 1.47 22.28 4.99
CA TYR A 62 2.25 21.81 6.14
C TYR A 62 3.75 22.10 5.95
N PHE A 63 4.30 21.79 4.79
CA PHE A 63 5.72 22.04 4.51
C PHE A 63 6.05 23.53 4.54
N VAL A 64 5.21 24.37 3.94
CA VAL A 64 5.40 25.83 3.97
C VAL A 64 5.32 26.36 5.40
N ALA A 65 4.31 25.95 6.18
CA ALA A 65 4.12 26.41 7.56
C ALA A 65 5.28 26.02 8.49
N ASN A 66 5.94 24.89 8.21
CA ASN A 66 7.05 24.36 9.01
C ASN A 66 8.43 24.63 8.38
N THR A 67 8.50 25.32 7.24
CA THR A 67 9.75 25.54 6.49
C THR A 67 10.48 24.22 6.15
N ILE A 68 9.72 23.15 5.89
CA ILE A 68 10.26 21.83 5.56
C ILE A 68 10.71 21.84 4.10
N THR A 69 11.97 21.47 3.88
CA THR A 69 12.52 21.29 2.53
C THR A 69 12.25 19.87 2.06
N ARG A 70 11.73 19.72 0.84
CA ARG A 70 11.48 18.41 0.22
C ARG A 70 12.80 17.67 0.01
N LEU A 71 12.78 16.35 0.19
CA LEU A 71 13.90 15.48 -0.15
C LEU A 71 13.96 15.18 -1.66
N GLU A 72 12.80 15.15 -2.31
CA GLU A 72 12.65 14.98 -3.77
C GLU A 72 11.90 16.18 -4.35
N GLU A 73 12.41 16.79 -5.41
CA GLU A 73 11.81 18.01 -5.98
C GLU A 73 10.42 17.76 -6.57
N PHE A 74 10.24 16.61 -7.23
CA PHE A 74 8.99 16.19 -7.85
C PHE A 74 8.85 14.66 -7.90
N PRO A 75 7.66 14.09 -7.63
CA PRO A 75 6.43 14.77 -7.20
C PRO A 75 6.43 15.09 -5.70
N LEU A 76 5.54 16.02 -5.27
CA LEU A 76 5.35 16.34 -3.85
C LEU A 76 5.08 15.09 -3.01
N HIS A 77 4.26 14.18 -3.54
CA HIS A 77 3.81 12.97 -2.87
C HIS A 77 4.80 11.79 -2.99
N HIS A 78 6.07 12.05 -3.35
CA HIS A 78 7.11 11.03 -3.28
C HIS A 78 7.19 10.46 -1.84
N PRO A 79 7.38 9.14 -1.64
CA PRO A 79 7.39 8.53 -0.31
C PRO A 79 8.32 9.20 0.70
N LYS A 80 9.57 9.47 0.29
CA LYS A 80 10.54 10.25 1.09
C LYS A 80 10.03 11.62 1.54
N ASN A 81 9.28 12.32 0.69
CA ASN A 81 8.67 13.60 1.07
C ASN A 81 7.53 13.37 2.05
N LEU A 82 6.65 12.41 1.77
CA LEU A 82 5.52 12.11 2.66
C LEU A 82 5.97 11.69 4.05
N ASP A 83 7.11 11.04 4.20
CA ASP A 83 7.66 10.66 5.50
C ASP A 83 8.04 11.86 6.38
N LEU A 84 8.32 13.03 5.77
CA LEU A 84 8.62 14.27 6.51
C LEU A 84 7.41 14.79 7.31
N VAL A 85 6.19 14.34 7.01
CA VAL A 85 4.98 14.77 7.73
C VAL A 85 4.93 14.26 9.19
N ASP A 86 5.63 13.15 9.46
CA ASP A 86 5.78 12.54 10.78
C ASP A 86 7.15 12.89 11.40
N GLN A 87 8.19 13.02 10.57
CA GLN A 87 9.58 13.19 11.03
C GLN A 87 9.99 14.64 11.32
N GLU A 88 9.35 15.61 10.67
CA GLU A 88 9.74 17.02 10.73
C GLU A 88 8.55 17.90 11.13
N GLY A 89 8.83 19.07 11.71
CA GLY A 89 7.81 20.03 12.15
C GLY A 89 7.11 19.64 13.46
N PHE A 90 5.96 20.26 13.71
CA PHE A 90 5.20 20.04 14.97
C PHE A 90 4.16 18.91 14.89
N GLY A 91 4.07 18.21 13.75
CA GLY A 91 3.18 17.08 13.53
C GLY A 91 2.01 17.40 12.60
N PHE A 92 1.83 16.59 11.56
CA PHE A 92 0.80 16.80 10.55
C PHE A 92 -0.63 16.71 11.07
N VAL A 93 -0.92 15.79 12.00
CA VAL A 93 -2.24 15.69 12.64
C VAL A 93 -2.57 16.98 13.40
N LEU A 94 -1.58 17.54 14.11
CA LEU A 94 -1.76 18.80 14.83
C LEU A 94 -2.00 19.96 13.85
N TYR A 95 -1.31 19.98 12.71
CA TYR A 95 -1.56 20.96 11.65
C TYR A 95 -2.98 20.85 11.09
N CYS A 96 -3.45 19.64 10.76
CA CYS A 96 -4.82 19.41 10.30
C CYS A 96 -5.86 19.87 11.35
N SER A 97 -5.59 19.65 12.63
CA SER A 97 -6.49 20.04 13.72
C SER A 97 -6.75 21.55 13.79
N ALA A 98 -5.79 22.38 13.37
CA ALA A 98 -5.97 23.83 13.28
C ALA A 98 -7.07 24.24 12.27
N PHE A 99 -7.40 23.36 11.32
CA PHE A 99 -8.47 23.51 10.34
C PHE A 99 -9.73 22.71 10.70
N GLN A 100 -9.85 22.23 11.95
CA GLN A 100 -10.97 21.39 12.42
C GLN A 100 -11.05 20.03 11.70
N LEU A 101 -9.91 19.53 11.24
CA LEU A 101 -9.78 18.20 10.62
C LEU A 101 -9.15 17.24 11.62
N GLY A 102 -9.70 16.03 11.73
CA GLY A 102 -9.24 15.01 12.66
C GLY A 102 -8.13 14.13 12.09
N GLU A 103 -7.76 13.11 12.87
CA GLU A 103 -6.77 12.11 12.49
C GLU A 103 -7.19 11.31 11.25
N SER A 104 -8.49 11.02 11.10
CA SER A 104 -9.03 10.31 9.94
C SER A 104 -8.83 11.11 8.64
N GLU A 105 -9.05 12.42 8.66
CA GLU A 105 -8.83 13.30 7.51
C GLU A 105 -7.34 13.43 7.20
N ALA A 106 -6.49 13.60 8.22
CA ALA A 106 -5.04 13.62 8.05
C ALA A 106 -4.53 12.31 7.42
N THR A 107 -5.03 11.17 7.91
CA THR A 107 -4.75 9.84 7.37
C THR A 107 -5.19 9.74 5.91
N LEU A 108 -6.39 10.24 5.58
CA LEU A 108 -6.92 10.23 4.23
C LEU A 108 -6.04 11.03 3.27
N PHE A 109 -5.58 12.23 3.65
CA PHE A 109 -4.71 13.04 2.79
C PHE A 109 -3.43 12.31 2.40
N LEU A 110 -2.77 11.67 3.37
CA LEU A 110 -1.56 10.90 3.12
C LEU A 110 -1.85 9.62 2.33
N ALA A 111 -2.94 8.92 2.65
CA ALA A 111 -3.36 7.72 1.94
C ALA A 111 -3.64 8.00 0.47
N MET A 112 -4.34 9.10 0.16
CA MET A 112 -4.64 9.51 -1.22
C MET A 112 -3.38 9.94 -1.96
N ALA A 113 -2.52 10.75 -1.33
CA ALA A 113 -1.28 11.21 -1.94
C ALA A 113 -0.32 10.06 -2.26
N PHE A 114 -0.12 9.14 -1.31
CA PHE A 114 0.67 7.94 -1.54
C PHE A 114 0.01 6.98 -2.55
N SER A 115 -1.33 6.92 -2.59
CA SER A 115 -2.01 6.11 -3.61
C SER A 115 -1.75 6.63 -5.01
N ASP A 116 -1.83 7.95 -5.22
CA ASP A 116 -1.54 8.56 -6.51
C ASP A 116 -0.10 8.27 -6.97
N PHE A 117 0.87 8.34 -6.04
CA PHE A 117 2.25 7.91 -6.32
C PHE A 117 2.31 6.48 -6.88
N LEU A 118 1.66 5.54 -6.19
CA LEU A 118 1.68 4.13 -6.57
C LEU A 118 0.95 3.86 -7.89
N ILE A 119 -0.15 4.58 -8.14
CA ILE A 119 -0.91 4.52 -9.39
C ILE A 119 -0.03 5.02 -10.54
N GLN A 120 0.59 6.20 -10.40
CA GLN A 120 1.39 6.80 -11.47
C GLN A 120 2.70 6.05 -11.74
N LYS A 121 3.38 5.59 -10.68
CA LYS A 121 4.69 4.95 -10.80
C LYS A 121 4.61 3.48 -11.19
N TYR A 122 3.66 2.74 -10.61
CA TYR A 122 3.60 1.28 -10.74
C TYR A 122 2.32 0.79 -11.45
N GLY A 123 1.34 1.65 -11.74
CA GLY A 123 0.10 1.23 -12.40
C GLY A 123 -0.88 0.51 -11.48
N PHE A 124 -0.86 0.79 -10.17
CA PHE A 124 -1.92 0.32 -9.28
C PHE A 124 -3.28 0.92 -9.69
N VAL A 125 -4.34 0.22 -9.30
CA VAL A 125 -5.72 0.66 -9.47
C VAL A 125 -6.41 0.68 -8.11
N LEU A 126 -7.14 1.75 -7.82
CA LEU A 126 -7.82 1.96 -6.56
C LEU A 126 -9.24 1.37 -6.58
N TYR A 127 -9.58 0.65 -5.51
CA TYR A 127 -10.89 0.06 -5.30
C TYR A 127 -11.41 0.37 -3.90
N THR A 128 -12.73 0.41 -3.77
CA THR A 128 -13.45 0.25 -2.51
C THR A 128 -13.71 -1.25 -2.27
N ASP A 129 -13.28 -1.77 -1.12
CA ASP A 129 -13.62 -3.12 -0.66
C ASP A 129 -14.96 -3.08 0.10
N ALA A 130 -15.98 -3.72 -0.46
CA ALA A 130 -17.32 -3.80 0.15
C ALA A 130 -17.37 -4.75 1.35
N THR A 131 -16.40 -5.65 1.51
CA THR A 131 -16.33 -6.64 2.59
C THR A 131 -14.92 -6.70 3.19
N PRO A 132 -14.43 -5.58 3.76
CA PRO A 132 -13.07 -5.53 4.25
C PRO A 132 -12.91 -6.41 5.49
N GLU A 133 -11.85 -7.21 5.53
CA GLU A 133 -11.52 -8.06 6.69
C GLU A 133 -11.19 -7.25 7.95
N TYR A 134 -10.75 -6.00 7.77
CA TYR A 134 -10.41 -5.07 8.85
C TYR A 134 -10.96 -3.67 8.54
N PRO A 135 -11.39 -2.89 9.55
CA PRO A 135 -12.08 -1.62 9.33
C PRO A 135 -11.33 -0.60 8.44
N LEU A 136 -10.01 -0.55 8.54
CA LEU A 136 -9.17 0.41 7.81
C LEU A 136 -8.84 -0.01 6.37
N ARG A 137 -9.37 -1.14 5.89
CA ARG A 137 -9.07 -1.70 4.56
C ARG A 137 -10.15 -1.45 3.52
N GLY A 138 -11.12 -0.59 3.82
CA GLY A 138 -12.13 -0.17 2.85
C GLY A 138 -11.53 0.44 1.58
N MET A 139 -10.39 1.14 1.71
CA MET A 139 -9.59 1.62 0.58
C MET A 139 -8.50 0.60 0.25
N THR A 140 -8.52 0.04 -0.96
CA THR A 140 -7.56 -0.99 -1.40
C THR A 140 -6.99 -0.69 -2.78
N LEU A 141 -5.67 -0.60 -2.87
CA LEU A 141 -4.94 -0.55 -4.14
C LEU A 141 -4.64 -1.96 -4.62
N LYS A 142 -4.79 -2.20 -5.92
CA LYS A 142 -4.46 -3.48 -6.54
C LYS A 142 -3.57 -3.31 -7.76
N TYR A 143 -2.55 -4.17 -7.86
CA TYR A 143 -1.69 -4.29 -9.03
C TYR A 143 -1.85 -5.69 -9.59
N ASP A 144 -2.19 -5.80 -10.88
CA ASP A 144 -2.40 -7.07 -11.57
C ASP A 144 -1.24 -7.31 -12.54
N GLN A 145 -0.64 -8.49 -12.44
CA GLN A 145 0.34 -9.00 -13.38
C GLN A 145 -0.06 -10.41 -13.77
N ASP A 146 -0.63 -10.54 -14.98
CA ASP A 146 -1.03 -11.81 -15.60
C ASP A 146 -1.96 -12.67 -14.73
N GLY A 147 -2.87 -12.05 -13.97
CA GLY A 147 -3.76 -12.78 -13.05
C GLY A 147 -3.07 -13.19 -11.75
N VAL A 148 -1.97 -12.53 -11.39
CA VAL A 148 -1.49 -12.49 -10.02
C VAL A 148 -1.72 -11.07 -9.55
N VAL A 149 -2.33 -10.93 -8.38
CA VAL A 149 -2.67 -9.61 -7.84
C VAL A 149 -1.86 -9.31 -6.59
N LEU A 150 -1.44 -8.06 -6.44
CA LEU A 150 -0.91 -7.51 -5.21
C LEU A 150 -1.97 -6.58 -4.65
N SER A 151 -2.26 -6.64 -3.35
CA SER A 151 -3.21 -5.70 -2.74
C SER A 151 -2.59 -4.96 -1.55
N LEU A 152 -2.75 -3.65 -1.53
CA LEU A 152 -2.19 -2.73 -0.54
C LEU A 152 -3.31 -1.88 0.08
N TYR A 153 -3.23 -1.59 1.38
CA TYR A 153 -4.26 -0.85 2.12
C TYR A 153 -3.71 0.54 2.49
N PRO A 154 -3.80 1.53 1.60
CA PRO A 154 -3.17 2.83 1.79
C PRO A 154 -3.63 3.55 3.06
N PHE A 155 -4.93 3.48 3.41
CA PHE A 155 -5.44 4.11 4.62
C PHE A 155 -4.90 3.47 5.90
N GLU A 156 -4.95 2.13 6.00
CA GLU A 156 -4.35 1.39 7.13
C GLU A 156 -2.85 1.69 7.26
N TYR A 157 -2.14 1.83 6.14
CA TYR A 157 -0.71 2.09 6.16
C TYR A 157 -0.39 3.54 6.56
N ALA A 158 -1.10 4.52 6.00
CA ALA A 158 -0.95 5.91 6.39
C ALA A 158 -1.21 6.13 7.90
N ALA A 159 -2.21 5.42 8.47
CA ALA A 159 -2.44 5.46 9.90
C ALA A 159 -1.24 4.93 10.71
N LYS A 160 -0.54 3.89 10.22
CA LYS A 160 0.69 3.38 10.86
C LYS A 160 1.83 4.39 10.77
N VAL A 161 1.97 5.10 9.65
CA VAL A 161 2.97 6.16 9.47
C VAL A 161 2.72 7.29 10.47
N LEU A 162 1.48 7.79 10.57
CA LEU A 162 1.12 8.85 11.53
C LEU A 162 1.26 8.46 13.01
N GLN A 163 1.39 7.16 13.29
CA GLN A 163 1.65 6.62 14.62
C GLN A 163 3.14 6.34 14.88
N GLY A 164 4.03 6.71 13.95
CA GLY A 164 5.48 6.47 14.04
C GLY A 164 5.88 5.00 13.93
N ASN A 165 5.02 4.13 13.40
CA ASN A 165 5.24 2.68 13.35
C ASN A 165 5.80 2.18 12.00
N ALA A 166 5.88 3.06 11.00
CA ALA A 166 6.27 2.72 9.63
C ALA A 166 6.62 3.99 8.83
N THR A 167 7.26 3.82 7.67
CA THR A 167 7.47 4.89 6.68
C THR A 167 6.97 4.46 5.30
N PHE A 168 6.52 5.40 4.49
CA PHE A 168 6.15 5.18 3.10
C PHE A 168 7.35 4.72 2.26
N SER A 169 8.55 5.24 2.54
CA SER A 169 9.78 4.82 1.85
C SER A 169 10.09 3.34 2.09
N GLU A 170 9.97 2.85 3.33
CA GLU A 170 10.13 1.42 3.64
C GLU A 170 9.10 0.54 2.91
N LEU A 171 7.87 1.03 2.78
CA LEU A 171 6.85 0.31 2.00
C LEU A 171 7.19 0.26 0.52
N GLU A 172 7.68 1.37 -0.03
CA GLU A 172 8.09 1.45 -1.42
C GLU A 172 9.23 0.47 -1.72
N ASP A 173 10.28 0.45 -0.91
CA ASP A 173 11.43 -0.47 -1.09
C ASP A 173 10.97 -1.94 -1.03
N ARG A 174 10.11 -2.26 -0.07
CA ARG A 174 9.49 -3.58 0.04
C ARG A 174 8.58 -3.90 -1.15
N LEU A 175 7.89 -2.91 -1.68
CA LEU A 175 7.03 -3.10 -2.84
C LEU A 175 7.87 -3.38 -4.09
N GLN A 176 8.93 -2.62 -4.33
CA GLN A 176 9.83 -2.82 -5.47
C GLN A 176 10.42 -4.24 -5.50
N SER A 177 10.93 -4.70 -4.35
CA SER A 177 11.44 -6.07 -4.22
C SER A 177 10.36 -7.13 -4.50
N GLN A 178 9.12 -6.92 -4.02
CA GLN A 178 8.01 -7.85 -4.25
C GLN A 178 7.52 -7.89 -5.69
N LEU A 179 7.45 -6.72 -6.36
CA LEU A 179 7.06 -6.63 -7.76
C LEU A 179 8.10 -7.30 -8.67
N ALA A 180 9.39 -7.19 -8.34
CA ALA A 180 10.47 -7.82 -9.11
C ALA A 180 10.44 -9.36 -9.08
N VAL A 181 9.86 -9.97 -8.04
CA VAL A 181 9.78 -11.43 -7.85
C VAL A 181 8.36 -11.96 -7.97
N MET A 182 7.44 -11.17 -8.54
CA MET A 182 6.04 -11.55 -8.67
C MET A 182 5.93 -12.76 -9.61
N PRO A 183 5.26 -13.85 -9.18
CA PRO A 183 5.24 -15.08 -9.97
C PRO A 183 4.28 -14.94 -11.14
N ASP A 184 4.56 -15.66 -12.23
CA ASP A 184 3.59 -15.88 -13.31
C ASP A 184 2.47 -16.81 -12.81
N MET A 185 1.23 -16.52 -13.20
CA MET A 185 0.06 -17.36 -12.94
C MET A 185 0.27 -18.78 -13.42
N ARG A 186 0.92 -19.00 -14.57
CA ARG A 186 1.20 -20.35 -15.09
C ARG A 186 2.12 -21.13 -14.14
N ASN A 187 3.18 -20.49 -13.65
CA ASN A 187 4.11 -21.10 -12.70
C ASN A 187 3.40 -21.39 -11.37
N THR A 188 2.53 -20.49 -10.93
CA THR A 188 1.76 -20.62 -9.68
C THR A 188 0.77 -21.79 -9.75
N VAL A 189 0.02 -21.91 -10.84
CA VAL A 189 -0.92 -23.02 -11.07
C VAL A 189 -0.19 -24.34 -11.16
N ASN A 190 0.93 -24.41 -11.91
CA ASN A 190 1.74 -25.62 -12.00
C ASN A 190 2.31 -26.06 -10.65
N GLN A 191 2.76 -25.13 -9.81
CA GLN A 191 3.21 -25.44 -8.44
C GLN A 191 2.08 -25.97 -7.56
N PHE A 192 0.85 -25.48 -7.72
CA PHE A 192 -0.31 -25.98 -6.98
C PHE A 192 -0.72 -27.37 -7.43
N LEU A 193 -0.83 -27.59 -8.74
CA LEU A 193 -1.22 -28.89 -9.32
C LEU A 193 -0.18 -29.98 -9.02
N ASN A 194 1.12 -29.64 -9.10
CA ASN A 194 2.20 -30.61 -8.90
C ASN A 194 2.49 -30.89 -7.41
N ARG A 195 1.96 -30.09 -6.47
CA ARG A 195 2.07 -30.39 -5.03
C ARG A 195 1.19 -31.59 -4.62
N GLU A 196 0.10 -31.84 -5.33
CA GLU A 196 -0.80 -32.98 -5.07
C GLU A 196 -0.26 -34.33 -5.56
N GLU A 197 0.82 -34.36 -6.36
CA GLU A 197 1.42 -35.62 -6.85
C GLU A 197 2.51 -36.20 -5.93
N THR A 198 2.83 -35.51 -4.82
CA THR A 198 3.90 -35.91 -3.88
C THR A 198 3.43 -36.40 -2.51
N ASP A 199 2.12 -36.56 -2.29
CA ASP A 199 1.55 -37.18 -1.08
C ASP A 199 1.00 -38.60 -1.35
#